data_AF-A0A4Q5R9H2-F1
#
_entry.id   AF-A0A4Q5R9H2-F1
#
_cell.length_a   1.000
_cell.length_b   1.000
_cell.length_c   1.000
_cell.angle_alpha   90.00
_cell.angle_beta   90.00
_cell.angle_gamma   90.00
#
_symmetry.space_group_name_H-M   'P 1'
#
loop_
_entity.id
_entity.type
_entity.pdbx_description
1 polymer ?
#
loop_
_entity_poly.entity_id
_entity_poly.type
_entity_poly.pdbx_seq_one_letter_code
_entity_poly.pdbx_strand_id
1 'polypeptide(L)'
;MKRNKTLGLLLSILLLHAGGYAQPKVGAMIYGAFGPDYKQGLVAKVMAVNGKEFTVRFPHSGSDYVFSPTPSEAVAQVVSTKGGKFAKGTLFAYNEFRISEQTYECITSKDEGSPVMVRFPDGKSFMGHIKSFTAGGGMKITFWHSWSTYTIDADSKVTAKTAGAYPIGTQLKVFCADEVYAYPGPLKPPHRVEPKLN
;
A
#
# COMPACT_ATOMS: atom_id res chain seq x y z
N MET A 1 -32.71 -17.90 62.58
CA MET A 1 -32.94 -18.32 61.17
C MET A 1 -31.79 -17.78 60.32
N LYS A 2 -30.75 -18.60 60.06
CA LYS A 2 -29.55 -18.22 59.31
C LYS A 2 -29.81 -18.40 57.81
N ARG A 3 -29.70 -17.33 57.00
CA ARG A 3 -29.79 -17.42 55.53
C ARG A 3 -28.39 -17.57 54.93
N ASN A 4 -28.16 -18.73 54.34
CA ASN A 4 -27.08 -19.00 53.39
C ASN A 4 -27.13 -18.00 52.23
N LYS A 5 -25.97 -17.44 51.84
CA LYS A 5 -25.76 -16.87 50.51
C LYS A 5 -24.67 -17.66 49.83
N THR A 6 -25.12 -18.55 48.96
CA THR A 6 -24.33 -19.37 48.05
C THR A 6 -23.54 -18.45 47.12
N LEU A 7 -22.23 -18.60 47.15
CA LEU A 7 -21.26 -17.89 46.31
C LEU A 7 -21.40 -18.44 44.88
N GLY A 8 -22.07 -17.69 44.00
CA GLY A 8 -22.18 -18.01 42.59
C GLY A 8 -20.89 -17.62 41.85
N LEU A 9 -19.99 -18.59 41.68
CA LEU A 9 -18.80 -18.43 40.84
C LEU A 9 -19.21 -18.56 39.36
N LEU A 10 -19.52 -17.43 38.73
CA LEU A 10 -19.68 -17.33 37.28
C LEU A 10 -18.29 -17.36 36.63
N LEU A 11 -17.87 -18.56 36.24
CA LEU A 11 -16.70 -18.80 35.42
C LEU A 11 -17.02 -18.38 33.97
N SER A 12 -16.85 -17.10 33.66
CA SER A 12 -16.90 -16.61 32.28
C SER A 12 -15.63 -17.06 31.55
N ILE A 13 -15.73 -18.19 30.85
CA ILE A 13 -14.71 -18.64 29.89
C ILE A 13 -14.71 -17.61 28.74
N LEU A 14 -13.80 -16.64 28.85
CA LEU A 14 -13.46 -15.72 27.76
C LEU A 14 -12.68 -16.53 26.72
N LEU A 15 -13.38 -17.15 25.76
CA LEU A 15 -12.74 -17.68 24.55
C LEU A 15 -12.21 -16.50 23.74
N LEU A 16 -10.96 -16.10 24.02
CA LEU A 16 -10.13 -15.32 23.12
C LEU A 16 -9.96 -16.12 21.84
N HIS A 17 -10.81 -15.86 20.86
CA HIS A 17 -10.54 -16.21 19.47
C HIS A 17 -9.34 -15.36 19.05
N ALA A 18 -8.14 -15.91 19.24
CA ALA A 18 -6.90 -15.41 18.65
C ALA A 18 -6.89 -15.72 17.15
N GLY A 19 -7.91 -15.23 16.42
CA GLY A 19 -7.77 -15.00 15.00
C GLY A 19 -6.77 -13.86 14.87
N GLY A 20 -5.51 -14.19 14.64
CA GLY A 20 -4.46 -13.22 14.41
C GLY A 20 -4.77 -12.47 13.12
N TYR A 21 -5.28 -11.25 13.22
CA TYR A 21 -5.37 -10.37 12.07
C TYR A 21 -3.96 -10.11 11.55
N ALA A 22 -3.72 -10.36 10.26
CA ALA A 22 -2.46 -9.99 9.62
C ALA A 22 -2.29 -8.48 9.76
N GLN A 23 -1.35 -8.07 10.61
CA GLN A 23 -1.06 -6.66 10.84
C GLN A 23 0.03 -6.20 9.90
N PRO A 24 -0.12 -5.03 9.28
CA PRO A 24 0.91 -4.51 8.40
C PRO A 24 2.16 -4.19 9.19
N LYS A 25 3.33 -4.40 8.59
CA LYS A 25 4.61 -4.17 9.26
C LYS A 25 5.00 -2.69 9.21
N VAL A 26 5.64 -2.19 10.27
CA VAL A 26 6.24 -0.85 10.25
C VAL A 26 7.21 -0.74 9.07
N GLY A 27 7.09 0.34 8.31
CA GLY A 27 7.90 0.57 7.11
C GLY A 27 7.33 -0.03 5.83
N ALA A 28 6.34 -0.92 5.89
CA ALA A 28 5.67 -1.46 4.72
C ALA A 28 4.96 -0.35 3.93
N MET A 29 4.82 -0.58 2.62
CA MET A 29 4.00 0.25 1.75
C MET A 29 2.63 -0.39 1.61
N ILE A 30 1.59 0.41 1.76
CA ILE A 30 0.22 -0.03 1.50
C ILE A 30 -0.31 0.64 0.24
N TYR A 31 -1.02 -0.12 -0.57
CA TYR A 31 -1.86 0.39 -1.65
C TYR A 31 -3.31 0.08 -1.30
N GLY A 32 -4.16 1.09 -1.21
CA GLY A 32 -5.55 0.88 -0.83
C GLY A 32 -6.46 2.00 -1.27
N ALA A 33 -7.75 1.81 -1.06
CA ALA A 33 -8.77 2.79 -1.44
C ALA A 33 -9.80 2.97 -0.32
N PHE A 34 -10.36 4.17 -0.24
CA PHE A 34 -11.41 4.51 0.72
C PHE A 34 -12.80 4.35 0.09
N GLY A 35 -13.79 4.11 0.95
CA GLY A 35 -15.21 4.14 0.60
C GLY A 35 -15.75 2.80 0.07
N PRO A 36 -17.07 2.71 -0.20
CA PRO A 36 -17.71 1.44 -0.56
C PRO A 36 -17.30 0.91 -1.94
N ASP A 37 -16.90 1.80 -2.85
CA ASP A 37 -16.60 1.45 -4.24
C ASP A 37 -15.09 1.28 -4.52
N TYR A 38 -14.23 1.66 -3.57
CA TYR A 38 -12.78 1.46 -3.65
C TYR A 38 -12.09 1.94 -4.95
N LYS A 39 -12.61 3.02 -5.57
CA LYS A 39 -12.22 3.45 -6.93
C LYS A 39 -10.88 4.16 -7.05
N GLN A 40 -10.40 4.81 -5.99
CA GLN A 40 -9.16 5.60 -6.03
C GLN A 40 -8.07 4.93 -5.20
N GLY A 41 -7.14 4.29 -5.90
CA GLY A 41 -5.93 3.74 -5.30
C GLY A 41 -5.01 4.82 -4.75
N LEU A 42 -4.62 4.67 -3.50
CA LEU A 42 -3.72 5.54 -2.78
C LEU A 42 -2.60 4.71 -2.19
N VAL A 43 -1.40 5.29 -2.19
CA VAL A 43 -0.21 4.69 -1.60
C VAL A 43 0.07 5.38 -0.27
N ALA A 44 0.37 4.62 0.76
CA ALA A 44 0.81 5.14 2.05
C ALA A 44 1.92 4.27 2.65
N LYS A 45 2.66 4.83 3.60
CA LYS A 45 3.69 4.12 4.37
C LYS A 45 3.17 3.85 5.77
N VAL A 46 3.37 2.62 6.27
CA VAL A 46 3.07 2.26 7.66
C VAL A 46 4.13 2.88 8.57
N MET A 47 3.69 3.74 9.47
CA MET A 47 4.56 4.51 10.36
C MET A 47 4.67 3.89 11.74
N ALA A 48 3.58 3.30 12.25
CA ALA A 48 3.53 2.69 13.58
C ALA A 48 2.45 1.60 13.63
N VAL A 49 2.63 0.63 14.53
CA VAL A 49 1.68 -0.44 14.84
C VAL A 49 1.54 -0.52 16.36
N ASN A 50 0.33 -0.32 16.87
CA ASN A 50 0.03 -0.21 18.30
C ASN A 50 -1.13 -1.13 18.65
N GLY A 51 -0.83 -2.32 19.20
CA GLY A 51 -1.87 -3.33 19.43
C GLY A 51 -2.55 -3.67 18.11
N LYS A 52 -3.88 -3.54 18.02
CA LYS A 52 -4.62 -3.79 16.77
C LYS A 52 -4.56 -2.63 15.77
N GLU A 53 -4.21 -1.43 16.19
CA GLU A 53 -4.23 -0.25 15.31
C GLU A 53 -2.91 -0.06 14.58
N PHE A 54 -2.95 0.55 13.39
CA PHE A 54 -1.76 0.95 12.66
C PHE A 54 -1.92 2.36 12.10
N THR A 55 -0.83 3.13 12.14
CA THR A 55 -0.77 4.50 11.62
C THR A 55 -0.08 4.49 10.27
N VAL A 56 -0.64 5.23 9.30
CA VAL A 56 -0.03 5.38 7.98
C VAL A 56 0.06 6.85 7.58
N ARG A 57 1.09 7.18 6.80
CA ARG A 57 1.30 8.49 6.18
C ARG A 57 1.05 8.38 4.67
N PHE A 58 0.14 9.19 4.15
CA PHE A 58 -0.05 9.35 2.70
C PHE A 58 0.92 10.43 2.19
N PRO A 59 1.99 10.08 1.44
CA PRO A 59 3.01 11.03 1.02
C PRO A 59 2.46 12.11 0.06
N HIS A 60 1.40 11.81 -0.69
CA HIS A 60 0.78 12.77 -1.62
C HIS A 60 0.10 13.95 -0.90
N SER A 61 -0.65 13.69 0.18
CA SER A 61 -1.39 14.71 0.92
C SER A 61 -0.68 15.15 2.20
N GLY A 62 0.34 14.42 2.66
CA GLY A 62 0.95 14.60 3.97
C GLY A 62 0.08 14.15 5.15
N SER A 63 -1.13 13.63 4.89
CA SER A 63 -2.10 13.27 5.92
C SER A 63 -1.74 11.96 6.63
N ASP A 64 -2.02 11.92 7.93
CA ASP A 64 -1.93 10.72 8.75
C ASP A 64 -3.32 10.10 8.96
N TYR A 65 -3.38 8.77 8.94
CA TYR A 65 -4.56 8.03 9.35
C TYR A 65 -4.17 6.94 10.34
N VAL A 66 -4.98 6.77 11.37
CA VAL A 66 -4.96 5.60 12.25
C VAL A 66 -6.08 4.67 11.82
N PHE A 67 -5.75 3.41 11.61
CA PHE A 67 -6.66 2.38 11.15
C PHE A 67 -6.77 1.26 12.17
N SER A 68 -7.98 0.71 12.32
CA SER A 68 -8.21 -0.55 13.02
C SER A 68 -8.66 -1.59 11.98
N PRO A 69 -8.02 -2.77 11.92
CA PRO A 69 -8.50 -3.89 11.12
C PRO A 69 -9.95 -4.23 11.47
N THR A 70 -10.72 -4.59 10.45
CA THR A 70 -12.05 -5.19 10.62
C THR A 70 -11.93 -6.71 10.68
N PRO A 71 -12.99 -7.44 11.06
CA PRO A 71 -13.01 -8.90 10.95
C PRO A 71 -12.80 -9.41 9.52
N SER A 72 -13.11 -8.60 8.51
CA SER A 72 -12.77 -8.89 7.11
C SER A 72 -11.28 -8.70 6.91
N GLU A 73 -10.64 -9.74 6.39
CA GLU A 73 -9.26 -9.67 5.90
C GLU A 73 -9.12 -8.50 4.92
N ALA A 74 -8.00 -7.76 5.05
CA ALA A 74 -7.59 -6.66 4.17
C ALA A 74 -8.55 -5.47 4.09
N VAL A 75 -9.42 -5.31 5.09
CA VAL A 75 -10.22 -4.10 5.30
C VAL A 75 -9.95 -3.55 6.70
N ALA A 76 -9.66 -2.27 6.78
CA ALA A 76 -9.56 -1.52 8.02
C ALA A 76 -10.54 -0.35 8.04
N GLN A 77 -10.82 0.19 9.22
CA GLN A 77 -11.65 1.38 9.40
C GLN A 77 -10.83 2.52 9.97
N VAL A 78 -11.12 3.76 9.53
CA VAL A 78 -10.50 4.96 10.10
C VAL A 78 -10.90 5.10 11.57
N VAL A 79 -9.91 5.15 12.45
CA VAL A 79 -10.08 5.48 13.88
C VAL A 79 -9.93 6.98 14.08
N SER A 80 -8.91 7.57 13.46
CA SER A 80 -8.63 9.01 13.50
C SER A 80 -7.82 9.45 12.28
N THR A 81 -7.78 10.75 12.03
CA THR A 81 -6.96 11.34 10.96
C THR A 81 -6.42 12.70 11.35
N LYS A 82 -5.24 13.05 10.82
CA LYS A 82 -4.65 14.39 10.87
C LYS A 82 -4.43 14.88 9.44
N GLY A 83 -5.14 15.94 9.06
CA GLY A 83 -5.07 16.53 7.71
C GLY A 83 -5.73 15.70 6.61
N GLY A 84 -6.37 14.58 6.95
CA GLY A 84 -7.13 13.75 6.02
C GLY A 84 -8.60 14.15 5.93
N LYS A 85 -9.23 13.84 4.79
CA LYS A 85 -10.65 14.15 4.51
C LYS A 85 -11.61 13.02 4.89
N PHE A 86 -11.12 11.80 5.12
CA PHE A 86 -11.99 10.65 5.42
C PHE A 86 -12.26 10.55 6.92
N ALA A 87 -13.54 10.58 7.30
CA ALA A 87 -13.97 10.60 8.69
C ALA A 87 -13.78 9.24 9.38
N LYS A 88 -13.84 9.24 10.72
CA LYS A 88 -13.88 8.03 11.54
C LYS A 88 -14.99 7.08 11.07
N GLY A 89 -14.70 5.79 11.03
CA GLY A 89 -15.59 4.74 10.54
C GLY A 89 -15.53 4.49 9.03
N THR A 90 -14.84 5.35 8.25
CA THR A 90 -14.66 5.11 6.81
C THR A 90 -13.85 3.82 6.60
N LEU A 91 -14.34 2.92 5.75
CA LEU A 91 -13.63 1.71 5.36
C LEU A 91 -12.49 2.02 4.38
N PHE A 92 -11.41 1.26 4.55
CA PHE A 92 -10.21 1.31 3.75
C PHE A 92 -9.74 -0.11 3.49
N ALA A 93 -9.88 -0.56 2.25
CA ALA A 93 -9.38 -1.86 1.84
C ALA A 93 -7.98 -1.67 1.25
N TYR A 94 -7.07 -2.63 1.47
CA TYR A 94 -5.65 -2.44 1.14
C TYR A 94 -4.88 -3.74 0.89
N ASN A 95 -3.81 -3.60 0.11
CA ASN A 95 -2.75 -4.58 -0.05
C ASN A 95 -1.49 -4.05 0.64
N GLU A 96 -0.68 -4.96 1.19
CA GLU A 96 0.61 -4.65 1.80
C GLU A 96 1.74 -5.13 0.90
N PHE A 97 2.73 -4.26 0.74
CA PHE A 97 3.95 -4.51 0.00
C PHE A 97 5.16 -4.38 0.92
N ARG A 98 5.99 -5.43 0.91
CA ARG A 98 7.34 -5.38 1.46
C ARG A 98 8.26 -4.79 0.41
N ILE A 99 9.02 -3.77 0.79
CA ILE A 99 10.03 -3.17 -0.08
C ILE A 99 11.38 -3.82 0.23
N SER A 100 12.04 -4.35 -0.79
CA SER A 100 13.43 -4.81 -0.67
C SER A 100 14.36 -3.61 -0.61
N GLU A 101 15.36 -3.65 0.28
CA GLU A 101 16.41 -2.62 0.33
C GLU A 101 17.39 -2.73 -0.84
N GLN A 102 17.43 -3.88 -1.52
CA GLN A 102 18.23 -4.07 -2.73
C GLN A 102 17.62 -3.29 -3.88
N THR A 103 18.36 -2.29 -4.36
CA THR A 103 18.01 -1.53 -5.57
C THR A 103 18.45 -2.32 -6.80
N TYR A 104 17.56 -2.45 -7.79
CA TYR A 104 17.84 -2.99 -9.13
C TYR A 104 18.11 -4.51 -9.27
N GLU A 105 18.84 -5.16 -8.35
CA GLU A 105 19.20 -6.59 -8.48
C GLU A 105 17.99 -7.53 -8.56
N CYS A 106 16.93 -7.20 -7.84
CA CYS A 106 15.69 -7.96 -7.87
C CYS A 106 14.78 -7.61 -9.06
N ILE A 107 15.12 -6.59 -9.87
CA ILE A 107 14.30 -6.17 -11.02
C ILE A 107 14.64 -6.99 -12.27
N THR A 108 15.90 -7.39 -12.45
CA THR A 108 16.32 -8.25 -13.57
C THR A 108 15.67 -9.64 -13.53
N SER A 109 15.05 -10.01 -12.42
CA SER A 109 14.31 -11.28 -12.23
C SER A 109 12.78 -11.11 -12.21
N LYS A 110 12.26 -9.92 -12.53
CA LYS A 110 10.81 -9.61 -12.46
C LYS A 110 10.22 -9.54 -13.86
N ASP A 111 8.96 -9.94 -13.98
CA ASP A 111 8.20 -9.86 -15.22
C ASP A 111 7.47 -8.52 -15.36
N GLU A 112 7.01 -8.22 -16.56
CA GLU A 112 6.03 -7.14 -16.79
C GLU A 112 4.82 -7.30 -15.86
N GLY A 113 4.29 -6.19 -15.37
CA GLY A 113 3.24 -6.15 -14.35
C GLY A 113 3.75 -6.22 -12.90
N SER A 114 5.01 -6.58 -12.67
CA SER A 114 5.57 -6.64 -11.31
C SER A 114 5.54 -5.28 -10.60
N PRO A 115 5.15 -5.24 -9.31
CA PRO A 115 5.11 -4.00 -8.54
C PRO A 115 6.53 -3.53 -8.17
N VAL A 116 6.71 -2.21 -8.20
CA VAL A 116 7.96 -1.54 -7.82
C VAL A 116 7.67 -0.29 -7.01
N MET A 117 8.62 0.08 -6.14
CA MET A 117 8.65 1.40 -5.52
C MET A 117 9.76 2.23 -6.16
N VAL A 118 9.46 3.46 -6.53
CA VAL A 118 10.44 4.41 -7.05
C VAL A 118 10.60 5.55 -6.07
N ARG A 119 11.84 5.84 -5.67
CA ARG A 119 12.21 7.03 -4.89
C ARG A 119 12.84 8.06 -5.80
N PHE A 120 12.33 9.28 -5.71
CA PHE A 120 12.79 10.45 -6.46
C PHE A 120 13.82 11.25 -5.65
N PRO A 121 14.60 12.15 -6.29
CA PRO A 121 15.63 12.94 -5.60
C PRO A 121 15.12 13.82 -4.46
N ASP A 122 13.85 14.22 -4.48
CA ASP A 122 13.20 14.97 -3.39
C ASP A 122 12.82 14.08 -2.18
N GLY A 123 13.21 12.81 -2.20
CA GLY A 123 12.91 11.83 -1.15
C GLY A 123 11.51 11.22 -1.25
N LYS A 124 10.63 11.73 -2.13
CA LYS A 124 9.30 11.16 -2.29
C LYS A 124 9.37 9.78 -2.93
N SER A 125 8.49 8.89 -2.50
CA SER A 125 8.43 7.51 -2.99
C SER A 125 7.02 7.21 -3.48
N PHE A 126 6.93 6.55 -4.63
CA PHE A 126 5.66 6.18 -5.25
C PHE A 126 5.70 4.75 -5.75
N MET A 127 4.57 4.06 -5.64
CA MET A 127 4.40 2.72 -6.17
C MET A 127 3.92 2.76 -7.63
N GLY A 128 4.36 1.76 -8.38
CA GLY A 128 3.94 1.51 -9.75
C GLY A 128 4.16 0.06 -10.11
N HIS A 129 4.08 -0.23 -11.41
CA HIS A 129 4.44 -1.52 -11.97
C HIS A 129 5.33 -1.35 -13.19
N ILE A 130 6.11 -2.39 -13.48
CA ILE A 130 6.89 -2.49 -14.70
C ILE A 130 5.92 -2.66 -15.86
N LYS A 131 5.88 -1.71 -16.79
CA LYS A 131 5.09 -1.81 -18.02
C LYS A 131 5.81 -2.65 -19.08
N SER A 132 7.11 -2.43 -19.23
CA SER A 132 7.95 -3.17 -20.19
C SER A 132 9.44 -2.97 -19.88
N PHE A 133 10.28 -3.84 -20.41
CA PHE A 133 11.74 -3.67 -20.41
C PHE A 133 12.23 -3.03 -21.71
N THR A 134 13.36 -2.31 -21.67
CA THR A 134 14.01 -1.74 -22.86
C THR A 134 15.18 -2.62 -23.29
N ALA A 135 15.51 -2.60 -24.58
CA ALA A 135 16.63 -3.40 -25.12
C ALA A 135 17.99 -3.05 -24.49
N GLY A 136 18.14 -1.83 -23.95
CA GLY A 136 19.35 -1.38 -23.26
C GLY A 136 19.39 -1.68 -21.76
N GLY A 137 18.57 -2.60 -21.26
CA GLY A 137 18.54 -2.98 -19.84
C GLY A 137 17.84 -1.98 -18.91
N GLY A 138 17.14 -1.00 -19.48
CA GLY A 138 16.25 -0.11 -18.75
C GLY A 138 14.81 -0.64 -18.69
N MET A 139 13.88 0.19 -18.24
CA MET A 139 12.47 -0.20 -18.10
C MET A 139 11.52 0.98 -18.19
N LYS A 140 10.27 0.69 -18.53
CA LYS A 140 9.14 1.62 -18.44
C LYS A 140 8.30 1.29 -17.23
N ILE A 141 8.04 2.28 -16.38
CA ILE A 141 7.28 2.14 -15.14
C ILE A 141 6.00 2.97 -15.25
N THR A 142 4.86 2.41 -14.84
CA THR A 142 3.58 3.13 -14.72
C THR A 142 3.20 3.30 -13.26
N PHE A 143 2.99 4.54 -12.82
CA PHE A 143 2.66 4.86 -11.43
C PHE A 143 1.16 4.74 -11.16
N TRP A 144 0.77 4.03 -10.08
CA TRP A 144 -0.63 3.76 -9.78
C TRP A 144 -1.43 5.00 -9.37
N HIS A 145 -0.77 6.01 -8.79
CA HIS A 145 -1.46 7.20 -8.28
C HIS A 145 -1.82 8.24 -9.36
N SER A 146 -1.13 8.21 -10.51
CA SER A 146 -1.28 9.26 -11.55
C SER A 146 -1.33 8.72 -12.97
N TRP A 147 -1.05 7.44 -13.18
CA TRP A 147 -0.89 6.83 -14.51
C TRP A 147 0.21 7.45 -15.36
N SER A 148 1.06 8.28 -14.75
CA SER A 148 2.26 8.78 -15.38
C SER A 148 3.18 7.60 -15.67
N THR A 149 3.81 7.62 -16.83
CA THR A 149 4.84 6.64 -17.17
C THR A 149 6.19 7.31 -17.29
N TYR A 150 7.21 6.63 -16.78
CA TYR A 150 8.62 7.03 -16.88
C TYR A 150 9.38 5.87 -17.50
N THR A 151 10.14 6.15 -18.54
CA THR A 151 11.15 5.23 -19.07
C THR A 151 12.49 5.62 -18.46
N ILE A 152 13.21 4.65 -17.92
CA ILE A 152 14.56 4.80 -17.40
C ILE A 152 15.54 3.91 -18.16
N ASP A 153 16.80 4.32 -18.23
CA ASP A 153 17.91 3.50 -18.70
C ASP A 153 18.43 2.54 -17.62
N ALA A 154 19.48 1.77 -17.92
CA ALA A 154 20.11 0.83 -17.00
C ALA A 154 20.66 1.50 -15.73
N ASP A 155 21.04 2.77 -15.83
CA ASP A 155 21.51 3.58 -14.72
C ASP A 155 20.37 4.21 -13.92
N SER A 156 19.10 3.86 -14.21
CA SER A 156 17.90 4.43 -13.59
C SER A 156 17.70 5.92 -13.82
N LYS A 157 18.23 6.47 -14.92
CA LYS A 157 18.02 7.86 -15.32
C LYS A 157 16.85 7.97 -16.28
N VAL A 158 15.97 8.95 -16.06
CA VAL A 158 14.77 9.16 -16.89
C VAL A 158 15.17 9.54 -18.31
N THR A 159 14.73 8.75 -19.30
CA THR A 159 14.97 9.00 -20.73
C THR A 159 13.71 9.45 -21.46
N ALA A 160 12.52 9.08 -20.97
CA ALA A 160 11.24 9.53 -21.49
C ALA A 160 10.16 9.55 -20.40
N LYS A 161 9.10 10.34 -20.60
CA LYS A 161 7.90 10.32 -19.75
C LYS A 161 6.64 10.71 -20.52
N THR A 162 5.49 10.19 -20.11
CA THR A 162 4.18 10.67 -20.61
C THR A 162 3.62 11.83 -19.80
N ALA A 163 3.91 11.86 -18.49
CA ALA A 163 3.43 12.88 -17.55
C ALA A 163 4.29 12.91 -16.29
N GLY A 164 3.92 13.78 -15.34
CA GLY A 164 4.54 13.89 -14.02
C GLY A 164 5.61 14.98 -13.91
N ALA A 165 5.91 15.36 -12.68
CA ALA A 165 6.68 16.56 -12.37
C ALA A 165 8.19 16.44 -12.62
N TYR A 166 8.77 15.25 -12.59
CA TYR A 166 10.21 15.06 -12.62
C TYR A 166 10.75 15.09 -14.06
N PRO A 167 11.77 15.89 -14.39
CA PRO A 167 12.24 16.07 -15.77
C PRO A 167 12.98 14.83 -16.33
N ILE A 168 13.14 14.79 -17.65
CA ILE A 168 14.09 13.87 -18.30
C ILE A 168 15.49 14.16 -17.74
N GLY A 169 16.27 13.11 -17.52
CA GLY A 169 17.59 13.16 -16.90
C GLY A 169 17.57 13.03 -15.37
N THR A 170 16.39 12.97 -14.74
CA THR A 170 16.29 12.74 -13.29
C THR A 170 16.83 11.36 -12.94
N GLN A 171 17.68 11.29 -11.92
CA GLN A 171 18.17 10.03 -11.35
C GLN A 171 17.12 9.45 -10.40
N LEU A 172 16.64 8.22 -10.66
CA LEU A 172 15.70 7.52 -9.80
C LEU A 172 16.42 6.41 -9.00
N LYS A 173 15.80 6.00 -7.90
CA LYS A 173 16.11 4.74 -7.21
C LYS A 173 14.90 3.83 -7.29
N VAL A 174 15.06 2.66 -7.90
CA VAL A 174 13.98 1.67 -8.04
C VAL A 174 14.23 0.51 -7.10
N PHE A 175 13.21 0.16 -6.33
CA PHE A 175 13.19 -0.92 -5.35
C PHE A 175 12.11 -1.92 -5.73
N CYS A 176 12.37 -3.20 -5.49
CA CYS A 176 11.33 -4.20 -5.64
C CYS A 176 10.31 -4.08 -4.54
N ALA A 177 9.05 -4.30 -4.94
CA ALA A 177 7.96 -4.50 -4.02
C ALA A 177 7.48 -5.94 -4.18
N ASP A 178 7.31 -6.63 -3.05
CA ASP A 178 6.65 -7.93 -3.01
C ASP A 178 5.34 -7.77 -2.27
N GLU A 179 4.24 -8.15 -2.91
CA GLU A 179 2.95 -8.20 -2.25
C GLU A 179 2.99 -9.31 -1.19
N VAL A 180 2.88 -8.91 0.08
CA VAL A 180 2.90 -9.83 1.22
C VAL A 180 1.50 -10.09 1.75
N TYR A 181 0.55 -9.24 1.39
CA TYR A 181 -0.84 -9.36 1.76
C TYR A 181 -1.74 -8.68 0.73
N ALA A 182 -2.77 -9.39 0.26
CA ALA A 182 -3.65 -8.92 -0.81
C ALA A 182 -5.11 -8.92 -0.36
N TYR A 183 -5.83 -7.83 -0.62
CA TYR A 183 -7.28 -7.81 -0.56
C TYR A 183 -7.85 -8.70 -1.69
N PRO A 184 -8.72 -9.67 -1.37
CA PRO A 184 -9.24 -10.61 -2.37
C PRO A 184 -10.22 -9.98 -3.37
N GLY A 185 -10.69 -8.75 -3.13
CA GLY A 185 -11.58 -8.01 -4.04
C GLY A 185 -10.84 -7.18 -5.11
N PRO A 186 -11.53 -6.28 -5.81
CA PRO A 186 -11.02 -5.59 -7.01
C PRO A 186 -9.93 -4.54 -6.74
N LEU A 187 -9.31 -4.53 -5.56
CA LEU A 187 -8.21 -3.62 -5.21
C LEU A 187 -6.89 -3.94 -5.89
N LYS A 188 -6.86 -4.88 -6.82
CA LYS A 188 -5.73 -5.00 -7.72
C LYS A 188 -5.44 -3.60 -8.30
N PRO A 189 -4.18 -3.15 -8.30
CA PRO A 189 -3.82 -1.92 -8.99
C PRO A 189 -4.49 -1.96 -10.36
N PRO A 190 -5.31 -0.96 -10.71
CA PRO A 190 -6.22 -1.11 -11.84
C PRO A 190 -5.40 -1.48 -13.07
N HIS A 191 -5.70 -2.65 -13.66
CA HIS A 191 -5.31 -2.87 -15.04
C HIS A 191 -6.19 -1.92 -15.83
N ARG A 192 -5.64 -0.78 -16.26
CA ARG A 192 -6.34 0.04 -17.23
C ARG A 192 -6.56 -0.89 -18.44
N VAL A 193 -7.82 -1.19 -18.73
CA VAL A 193 -8.20 -1.67 -20.05
C VAL A 193 -7.77 -0.55 -20.98
N GLU A 194 -6.64 -0.72 -21.68
CA GLU A 194 -6.23 0.26 -22.68
C GLU A 194 -7.44 0.45 -23.61
N PRO A 195 -7.92 1.69 -23.82
CA PRO A 195 -8.99 1.89 -24.77
C PRO A 195 -8.50 1.29 -26.10
N LYS A 196 -9.25 0.33 -26.63
CA LYS A 196 -9.00 -0.18 -27.99
C LYS A 196 -9.00 1.06 -28.89
N LEU A 197 -7.85 1.38 -29.47
CA LEU A 197 -7.81 2.34 -30.57
C LEU A 197 -8.61 1.70 -31.70
N ASN A 198 -9.77 2.28 -31.99
CA ASN A 198 -10.51 1.99 -33.22
C ASN A 198 -9.77 2.61 -34.40
#